data_AF-A0A242WA42-F1
#
_entry.id   AF-A0A242WA42-F1
#
_cell.length_a   1.000
_cell.length_b   1.000
_cell.length_c   1.000
_cell.angle_alpha   90.00
_cell.angle_beta   90.00
_cell.angle_gamma   90.00
#
_symmetry.space_group_name_H-M   'P 1'
#
loop_
_entity.id
_entity.type
_entity.pdbx_description
1 polymer ?
#
loop_
_entity_poly.entity_id
_entity_poly.type
_entity_poly.pdbx_seq_one_letter_code
_entity_poly.pdbx_strand_id
1 'polypeptide(L)'
;MSMLKKYIEERGRTLDLEVVHFLGKRIIRKADKIGKKLKNKKITPSDQCVIDLIDECNVIRYTQLPKIFNDLQTKYDLEIEYAYLQQLDHLQISRVFDCRTFGEMLTTIGKSIRTRNKYKKWLYQAPLSYKKIRLTIGEFLICTLMVIMFIVFKFNS
;
A
#
# COMPACT_ATOMS: atom_id res chain seq x y z
N MET A 1 16.06 2.32 22.19
CA MET A 1 16.39 2.20 20.75
C MET A 1 17.12 3.46 20.28
N SER A 2 18.32 3.36 19.69
CA SER A 2 19.05 4.53 19.16
C SER A 2 18.29 5.20 18.00
N MET A 3 18.48 6.50 17.77
CA MET A 3 17.85 7.23 16.65
C MET A 3 18.10 6.55 15.30
N LEU A 4 19.31 6.02 15.11
CA LEU A 4 19.73 5.35 13.89
C LEU A 4 18.96 4.04 13.66
N LYS A 5 18.74 3.24 14.71
CA LYS A 5 17.90 2.03 14.65
C LYS A 5 16.45 2.36 14.31
N LYS A 6 15.88 3.41 14.91
CA LYS A 6 14.50 3.87 14.60
C LYS A 6 14.36 4.30 13.13
N TYR A 7 15.33 5.05 12.61
CA TYR A 7 15.30 5.51 11.22
C TYR A 7 15.38 4.35 10.22
N ILE A 8 16.25 3.36 10.46
CA ILE A 8 16.38 2.18 9.60
C ILE A 8 15.07 1.38 9.58
N GLU A 9 14.45 1.20 10.75
CA GLU A 9 13.19 0.48 10.90
C GLU A 9 12.01 1.21 10.23
N GLU A 10 11.91 2.53 10.39
CA GLU A 10 10.89 3.33 9.68
C GLU A 10 11.08 3.31 8.16
N ARG A 11 12.33 3.30 7.69
CA ARG A 11 12.64 3.20 6.26
C ARG A 11 12.31 1.82 5.70
N GLY A 12 12.64 0.75 6.42
CA GLY A 12 12.27 -0.63 6.06
C GLY A 12 10.76 -0.79 5.97
N ARG A 13 10.03 -0.31 6.97
CA ARG A 13 8.56 -0.30 6.97
C ARG A 13 7.97 0.48 5.78
N THR A 14 8.57 1.60 5.42
CA THR A 14 8.11 2.40 4.27
C THR A 14 8.31 1.64 2.95
N LEU A 15 9.45 0.97 2.80
CA LEU A 15 9.74 0.17 1.61
C LEU A 15 8.79 -1.03 1.48
N ASP A 16 8.52 -1.73 2.59
CA ASP A 16 7.57 -2.85 2.61
C ASP A 16 6.17 -2.41 2.17
N LEU A 17 5.69 -1.28 2.69
CA LEU A 17 4.37 -0.73 2.34
C LEU A 17 4.29 -0.25 0.89
N GLU A 18 5.42 0.09 0.28
CA GLU A 18 5.52 0.57 -1.10
C GLU A 18 5.83 -0.56 -2.11
N VAL A 19 6.02 -1.80 -1.66
CA VAL A 19 6.42 -2.91 -2.53
C VAL A 19 5.45 -3.12 -3.70
N VAL A 20 4.15 -3.07 -3.44
CA VAL A 20 3.09 -3.21 -4.45
C VAL A 20 3.13 -2.04 -5.44
N HIS A 21 3.37 -0.82 -4.94
CA HIS A 21 3.48 0.36 -5.77
C HIS A 21 4.70 0.29 -6.71
N PHE A 22 5.85 -0.16 -6.20
CA PHE A 22 7.06 -0.31 -6.99
C PHE A 22 6.95 -1.42 -8.03
N LEU A 23 6.31 -2.55 -7.69
CA LEU A 23 5.99 -3.61 -8.63
C LEU A 23 5.14 -3.06 -9.79
N GLY A 24 4.06 -2.34 -9.48
CA GLY A 24 3.22 -1.70 -10.50
C GLY A 24 4.02 -0.77 -11.43
N LYS A 25 4.84 0.13 -10.87
CA LYS A 25 5.68 1.04 -11.68
C LYS A 25 6.68 0.30 -12.57
N ARG A 26 7.23 -0.83 -12.10
CA ARG A 26 8.17 -1.64 -12.89
C ARG A 26 7.48 -2.23 -14.12
N ILE A 27 6.30 -2.80 -13.92
CA ILE A 27 5.50 -3.40 -15.00
C ILE A 27 5.11 -2.33 -16.04
N ILE A 28 4.59 -1.18 -15.60
CA ILE A 28 4.23 -0.06 -16.51
C ILE A 28 5.43 0.33 -17.38
N ARG A 29 6.62 0.53 -16.78
CA ARG A 29 7.82 0.92 -17.52
C ARG A 29 8.25 -0.12 -18.55
N LYS A 30 8.11 -1.41 -18.23
CA LYS A 30 8.42 -2.51 -19.18
C LYS A 30 7.39 -2.55 -20.31
N ALA A 31 6.10 -2.53 -19.97
CA ALA A 31 5.00 -2.53 -20.92
C ALA A 31 5.09 -1.35 -21.88
N ASP A 32 5.46 -0.16 -21.42
CA ASP A 32 5.61 1.04 -22.26
C ASP A 32 6.77 0.93 -23.26
N LYS A 33 7.90 0.36 -22.82
CA LYS A 33 9.05 0.11 -23.70
C LYS A 33 8.68 -0.88 -24.80
N ILE A 34 8.01 -1.98 -24.44
CA ILE A 34 7.58 -3.02 -25.38
C ILE A 34 6.48 -2.48 -26.31
N GLY A 35 5.48 -1.78 -25.76
CA GLY A 35 4.41 -1.14 -26.54
C GLY A 35 4.93 -0.15 -27.57
N LYS A 36 5.96 0.65 -27.25
CA LYS A 36 6.63 1.53 -28.22
C LYS A 36 7.32 0.73 -29.35
N LYS A 37 7.97 -0.38 -29.03
CA LYS A 37 8.61 -1.24 -30.05
C LYS A 37 7.57 -1.91 -30.95
N LEU A 38 6.46 -2.40 -30.40
CA LEU A 38 5.32 -2.94 -31.16
C LEU A 38 4.71 -1.89 -32.10
N LYS A 39 4.46 -0.67 -31.59
CA LYS A 39 3.93 0.45 -32.40
C LYS A 39 4.85 0.79 -33.57
N ASN A 40 6.16 0.72 -33.35
CA ASN A 40 7.17 0.97 -34.38
C ASN A 40 7.48 -0.27 -35.25
N LYS A 41 6.71 -1.37 -35.13
CA LYS A 41 6.90 -2.64 -35.85
C LYS A 41 8.32 -3.23 -35.70
N LYS A 42 9.04 -2.89 -34.63
CA LYS A 42 10.39 -3.41 -34.34
C LYS A 42 10.37 -4.82 -33.74
N ILE A 43 9.22 -5.19 -33.17
CA ILE A 43 8.94 -6.49 -32.56
C ILE A 43 7.52 -6.91 -32.93
N THR A 44 7.25 -8.21 -32.86
CA THR A 44 5.91 -8.78 -33.06
C THR A 44 5.30 -9.27 -31.74
N PRO A 45 3.98 -9.46 -31.65
CA PRO A 45 3.34 -10.02 -30.45
C PRO A 45 3.84 -11.42 -30.06
N SER A 46 4.37 -12.17 -31.02
CA SER A 46 4.97 -13.49 -30.84
C SER A 46 6.43 -13.45 -30.36
N ASP A 47 7.04 -12.27 -30.27
CA ASP A 47 8.42 -12.16 -29.81
C ASP A 47 8.53 -12.52 -28.33
N GLN A 48 9.60 -13.23 -27.97
CA GLN A 48 9.83 -13.73 -26.61
C GLN A 48 9.68 -12.64 -25.54
N CYS A 49 10.17 -11.43 -25.80
CA CYS A 49 10.08 -10.33 -24.84
C CYS A 49 8.64 -9.90 -24.47
N VAL A 50 7.67 -10.15 -25.36
CA VAL A 50 6.24 -9.91 -25.12
C VAL A 50 5.67 -11.04 -24.25
N ILE A 51 6.00 -12.28 -24.60
CA ILE A 51 5.59 -13.49 -23.86
C ILE A 51 6.13 -13.42 -22.43
N ASP A 52 7.42 -13.13 -22.26
CA ASP A 52 8.08 -12.99 -20.96
C ASP A 52 7.40 -11.95 -20.06
N LEU A 53 6.93 -10.83 -20.63
CA LEU A 53 6.22 -9.81 -19.87
C LEU A 53 4.85 -10.31 -19.40
N ILE A 54 4.12 -10.99 -20.27
CA ILE A 54 2.80 -11.56 -19.95
C ILE A 54 2.96 -12.62 -18.85
N ASP A 55 3.94 -13.51 -18.98
CA ASP A 55 4.24 -14.54 -17.99
C ASP A 55 4.69 -13.93 -16.66
N GLU A 56 5.58 -12.92 -16.68
CA GLU A 56 5.96 -12.18 -15.48
C GLU A 56 4.74 -11.60 -14.76
N CYS A 57 3.81 -10.98 -15.51
CA CYS A 57 2.60 -10.40 -14.93
C CYS A 57 1.68 -11.46 -14.33
N ASN A 58 1.52 -12.62 -14.99
CA ASN A 58 0.75 -13.75 -14.48
C ASN A 58 1.39 -14.36 -13.22
N VAL A 59 2.70 -14.55 -13.20
CA VAL A 59 3.43 -15.02 -12.01
C VAL A 59 3.28 -14.05 -10.85
N ILE A 60 3.39 -12.74 -11.11
CA ILE A 60 3.17 -11.73 -10.09
C ILE A 60 1.74 -11.82 -9.54
N ARG A 61 0.75 -11.94 -10.43
CA ARG A 61 -0.66 -12.01 -10.05
C ARG A 61 -0.99 -13.22 -9.19
N TYR A 62 -0.69 -14.42 -9.68
CA TYR A 62 -1.17 -15.65 -9.05
C TYR A 62 -0.27 -16.16 -7.93
N THR A 63 1.00 -15.77 -7.91
CA THR A 63 1.98 -16.33 -6.97
C THR A 63 2.54 -15.30 -6.01
N GLN A 64 2.95 -14.12 -6.49
CA GLN A 64 3.66 -13.15 -5.65
C GLN A 64 2.73 -12.25 -4.85
N LEU A 65 1.68 -11.71 -5.49
CA LEU A 65 0.73 -10.80 -4.84
C LEU A 65 0.04 -11.40 -3.62
N PRO A 66 -0.48 -12.64 -3.64
CA PRO A 66 -1.10 -13.24 -2.47
C PRO A 66 -0.16 -13.30 -1.26
N LYS A 67 1.12 -13.63 -1.50
CA LYS A 67 2.15 -13.65 -0.45
C LYS A 67 2.43 -12.26 0.10
N ILE A 68 2.62 -11.28 -0.79
CA ILE A 68 2.84 -9.88 -0.40
C ILE A 68 1.67 -9.35 0.43
N PHE A 69 0.45 -9.65 0.01
CA PHE A 69 -0.77 -9.23 0.70
C PHE A 69 -0.89 -9.88 2.07
N ASN A 70 -0.62 -11.18 2.18
CA ASN A 70 -0.60 -11.88 3.45
C ASN A 70 0.49 -11.33 4.40
N ASP A 71 1.68 -11.05 3.88
CA ASP A 71 2.77 -10.44 4.65
C ASP A 71 2.41 -9.03 5.15
N LEU A 72 1.75 -8.22 4.31
CA LEU A 72 1.30 -6.89 4.68
C LEU A 72 0.18 -6.95 5.74
N GLN A 73 -0.73 -7.90 5.61
CA GLN A 73 -1.82 -8.11 6.57
C GLN A 73 -1.28 -8.57 7.92
N THR A 74 -0.40 -9.57 7.94
CA THR A 74 0.17 -10.12 9.18
C THR A 74 1.14 -9.17 9.88
N LYS A 75 2.02 -8.48 9.15
CA LYS A 75 3.02 -7.59 9.77
C LYS A 75 2.47 -6.23 10.19
N TYR A 76 1.47 -5.72 9.48
CA TYR A 76 1.01 -4.33 9.65
C TYR A 76 -0.47 -4.22 10.00
N ASP A 77 -1.17 -5.34 10.16
CA ASP A 77 -2.61 -5.39 10.47
C ASP A 77 -3.41 -4.54 9.46
N LEU A 78 -3.08 -4.71 8.17
CA LEU A 78 -3.68 -3.99 7.06
C LEU A 78 -4.68 -4.90 6.35
N GLU A 79 -5.96 -4.59 6.51
CA GLU A 79 -7.00 -5.19 5.68
C GLU A 79 -6.94 -4.61 4.27
N ILE A 80 -6.70 -5.49 3.31
CA ILE A 80 -6.79 -5.15 1.89
C ILE A 80 -8.26 -5.24 1.49
N GLU A 81 -8.78 -4.18 0.87
CA GLU A 81 -10.18 -4.15 0.45
C GLU A 81 -10.46 -5.28 -0.54
N TYR A 82 -11.52 -6.05 -0.26
CA TYR A 82 -11.99 -7.12 -1.13
C TYR A 82 -12.27 -6.65 -2.56
N ALA A 83 -12.69 -5.40 -2.74
CA ALA A 83 -12.88 -4.77 -4.04
C ALA A 83 -11.60 -4.76 -4.90
N TYR A 84 -10.42 -4.56 -4.29
CA TYR A 84 -9.15 -4.61 -5.03
C TYR A 84 -8.80 -6.03 -5.48
N LEU A 85 -9.14 -7.04 -4.69
CA LEU A 85 -8.92 -8.45 -5.03
C LEU A 85 -9.83 -8.86 -6.20
N GLN A 86 -11.12 -8.47 -6.15
CA GLN A 86 -12.06 -8.71 -7.25
C GLN A 86 -11.60 -8.05 -8.56
N GLN A 87 -11.15 -6.79 -8.51
CA GLN A 87 -10.65 -6.09 -9.69
C GLN A 87 -9.45 -6.80 -10.34
N LEU A 88 -8.55 -7.34 -9.52
CA LEU A 88 -7.42 -8.14 -10.01
C LEU A 88 -7.88 -9.49 -10.58
N ASP A 89 -8.92 -10.11 -10.00
CA ASP A 89 -9.43 -11.40 -10.45
C ASP A 89 -10.08 -11.36 -11.84
N HIS A 90 -10.76 -10.27 -12.16
CA HIS A 90 -11.41 -10.09 -13.47
C HIS A 90 -10.42 -9.76 -14.60
N LEU A 91 -9.18 -9.40 -14.31
CA LEU A 91 -8.24 -8.90 -15.31
C LEU A 91 -7.52 -10.04 -16.05
N GLN A 92 -7.99 -10.46 -17.22
CA GLN A 92 -7.28 -11.44 -18.05
C GLN A 92 -6.03 -10.82 -18.72
N ILE A 93 -4.84 -11.25 -18.31
CA ILE A 93 -3.56 -10.73 -18.82
C ILE A 93 -3.13 -11.57 -20.03
N SER A 94 -3.46 -11.08 -21.23
CA SER A 94 -3.13 -11.76 -22.50
C SER A 94 -2.32 -10.88 -23.47
N ARG A 95 -2.31 -9.56 -23.24
CA ARG A 95 -1.62 -8.59 -24.09
C ARG A 95 -0.77 -7.64 -23.26
N VAL A 96 0.16 -6.97 -23.94
CA VAL A 96 1.01 -5.92 -23.33
C VAL A 96 0.18 -4.79 -22.73
N PHE A 97 -0.95 -4.45 -23.37
CA PHE A 97 -1.89 -3.46 -22.83
C PHE A 97 -2.45 -3.91 -21.47
N ASP A 98 -2.89 -5.16 -21.36
CA ASP A 98 -3.44 -5.72 -20.12
C ASP A 98 -2.37 -5.74 -19.01
N CYS A 99 -1.10 -6.02 -19.36
CA CYS A 99 0.04 -5.90 -18.44
C CYS A 99 0.22 -4.47 -17.92
N ARG A 100 0.04 -3.46 -18.78
CA ARG A 100 0.10 -2.06 -18.37
C ARG A 100 -1.03 -1.73 -17.40
N THR A 101 -2.28 -2.11 -17.73
CA THR A 101 -3.45 -1.90 -16.87
C THR A 101 -3.29 -2.60 -15.53
N PHE A 102 -2.77 -3.82 -15.52
CA PHE A 102 -2.40 -4.53 -14.30
C PHE A 102 -1.42 -3.71 -13.45
N GLY A 103 -0.34 -3.21 -14.07
CA GLY A 103 0.63 -2.35 -13.38
C GLY A 103 0.01 -1.08 -12.80
N GLU A 104 -0.88 -0.41 -13.54
CA GLU A 104 -1.61 0.78 -13.07
C GLU A 104 -2.49 0.44 -11.84
N MET A 105 -3.21 -0.69 -11.89
CA MET A 105 -4.02 -1.17 -10.77
C MET A 105 -3.16 -1.44 -9.52
N LEU A 106 -1.99 -2.10 -9.68
CA LEU A 106 -1.05 -2.30 -8.57
C LEU A 106 -0.55 -0.97 -7.98
N THR A 107 -0.30 0.04 -8.82
CA THR A 107 0.11 1.35 -8.29
C THR A 107 -0.98 2.03 -7.48
N THR A 108 -2.25 1.85 -7.86
CA THR A 108 -3.41 2.37 -7.13
C THR A 108 -3.60 1.66 -5.80
N ILE A 109 -3.54 0.32 -5.81
CA ILE A 109 -3.61 -0.50 -4.59
C ILE A 109 -2.48 -0.12 -3.64
N GLY A 110 -1.24 -0.02 -4.11
CA GLY A 110 -0.10 0.38 -3.30
C GLY A 110 -0.24 1.79 -2.69
N LYS A 111 -0.81 2.75 -3.43
CA LYS A 111 -1.13 4.09 -2.89
C LYS A 111 -2.21 4.02 -1.81
N SER A 112 -3.24 3.21 -2.00
CA SER A 112 -4.31 3.02 -1.01
C SER A 112 -3.76 2.40 0.28
N ILE A 113 -2.93 1.36 0.19
CA ILE A 113 -2.23 0.72 1.31
C ILE A 113 -1.42 1.75 2.12
N ARG A 114 -0.59 2.55 1.43
CA ARG A 114 0.21 3.61 2.06
C ARG A 114 -0.66 4.64 2.78
N THR A 115 -1.79 5.00 2.18
CA THR A 115 -2.72 6.02 2.69
C THR A 115 -3.45 5.50 3.92
N ARG A 116 -3.96 4.26 3.90
CA ARG A 116 -4.58 3.57 5.06
C ARG A 116 -3.62 3.46 6.24
N ASN A 117 -2.36 3.07 6.03
CA ASN A 117 -1.39 3.03 7.14
C ASN A 117 -1.10 4.42 7.72
N LYS A 118 -1.09 5.48 6.89
CA LYS A 118 -0.95 6.86 7.37
C LYS A 118 -2.15 7.29 8.23
N TYR A 119 -3.37 6.98 7.79
CA TYR A 119 -4.60 7.25 8.55
C TYR A 119 -4.67 6.43 9.84
N LYS A 120 -4.33 5.14 9.80
CA LYS A 120 -4.24 4.29 10.98
C LYS A 120 -3.25 4.87 11.99
N LYS A 121 -2.03 5.23 11.54
CA LYS A 121 -1.03 5.92 12.40
C LYS A 121 -1.56 7.23 12.99
N TRP A 122 -2.35 7.99 12.25
CA TRP A 122 -2.96 9.24 12.72
C TRP A 122 -4.13 9.00 13.69
N LEU A 123 -4.99 8.02 13.44
CA LEU A 123 -6.04 7.59 14.38
C LEU A 123 -5.48 7.04 15.69
N TYR A 124 -4.28 6.47 15.68
CA TYR A 124 -3.60 6.06 16.91
C TYR A 124 -2.74 7.16 17.54
N GLN A 125 -2.60 8.34 16.93
CA GLN A 125 -1.81 9.47 17.44
C GLN A 125 -2.66 10.74 17.53
N ALA A 126 -3.07 11.14 18.73
CA ALA A 126 -3.89 12.34 18.92
C ALA A 126 -3.19 13.61 18.37
N PRO A 127 -3.95 14.58 17.83
CA PRO A 127 -3.40 15.83 17.25
C PRO A 127 -2.72 16.76 18.26
N LEU A 128 -2.82 16.48 19.57
CA LEU A 128 -2.12 17.23 20.63
C LEU A 128 -0.67 16.74 20.76
N SER A 129 0.14 16.94 19.72
CA SER A 129 1.59 16.72 19.80
C SER A 129 2.29 17.95 20.39
N TYR A 130 2.07 18.26 21.68
CA TYR A 130 2.87 19.30 22.35
C TYR A 130 4.10 18.69 23.02
N LYS A 131 5.23 18.81 22.33
CA LYS A 131 6.65 18.59 22.70
C LYS A 131 7.11 17.42 23.58
N LYS A 132 6.27 16.64 24.29
CA LYS A 132 6.72 15.48 25.10
C LYS A 132 5.65 14.46 25.50
N ILE A 133 4.36 14.76 25.34
CA ILE A 133 3.26 13.85 25.72
C ILE A 133 2.66 13.26 24.45
N ARG A 134 2.67 11.93 24.32
CA ARG A 134 1.99 11.20 23.25
C ARG A 134 0.77 10.54 23.87
N LEU A 135 -0.41 11.09 23.59
CA LEU A 135 -1.67 10.43 23.92
C LEU A 135 -2.20 9.77 22.65
N THR A 136 -2.58 8.50 22.76
CA THR A 136 -3.45 7.86 21.77
C THR A 136 -4.85 8.46 21.85
N ILE A 137 -5.68 8.32 20.80
CA ILE A 137 -7.06 8.85 20.81
C ILE A 137 -7.87 8.28 21.99
N GLY A 138 -7.63 7.02 22.39
CA GLY A 138 -8.24 6.41 23.56
C GLY A 138 -7.87 7.11 24.87
N GLU A 139 -6.58 7.39 25.10
CA GLU A 139 -6.12 8.12 26.28
C GLU A 139 -6.61 9.57 26.28
N PHE A 140 -6.70 10.20 25.11
CA PHE A 140 -7.26 11.55 24.98
C PHE A 140 -8.76 11.58 25.33
N LEU A 141 -9.55 10.61 24.86
CA LEU A 141 -10.96 10.49 25.20
C LEU A 141 -11.16 10.27 26.70
N ILE A 142 -10.37 9.38 27.30
CA ILE A 142 -10.40 9.15 28.76
C ILE A 142 -10.05 10.43 29.52
N CYS A 143 -8.97 11.13 29.16
CA CYS A 143 -8.61 12.39 29.79
C CYS A 143 -9.70 13.46 29.63
N THR A 144 -10.30 13.56 28.44
CA THR A 144 -11.37 14.54 28.19
C THR A 144 -12.61 14.22 29.02
N LEU A 145 -12.99 12.94 29.10
CA LEU A 145 -14.08 12.47 29.97
C LEU A 145 -13.79 12.74 31.44
N MET A 146 -12.57 12.47 31.92
CA MET A 146 -12.17 12.78 33.30
C MET A 146 -12.24 14.28 33.60
N VAL A 147 -11.82 15.14 32.68
CA VAL A 147 -11.91 16.60 32.84
C VAL A 147 -13.38 17.06 32.86
N ILE A 148 -14.22 16.54 31.96
CA ILE A 148 -15.65 16.85 31.94
C ILE A 148 -16.31 16.38 33.25
N MET A 149 -16.04 15.16 33.71
CA MET A 149 -16.56 14.64 34.97
C MET A 149 -16.09 15.48 36.17
N PHE A 150 -14.83 15.92 36.20
CA PHE A 150 -14.31 16.79 37.24
C PHE A 150 -15.00 18.16 37.27
N ILE A 151 -15.23 18.78 36.10
CA ILE A 151 -15.97 20.04 35.99
C ILE A 151 -17.40 19.84 36.50
N VAL A 152 -18.10 18.82 36.02
CA VAL A 152 -19.48 18.53 36.43
C VAL A 152 -19.57 18.27 37.94
N PHE A 153 -18.63 17.51 38.51
CA PHE A 153 -18.60 17.24 39.95
C PHE A 153 -18.33 18.50 40.78
N LYS A 154 -17.45 19.39 40.31
CA LYS A 154 -17.12 20.65 40.99
C LYS A 154 -18.26 21.67 40.95
N PHE A 155 -19.09 21.68 39.91
CA PHE A 155 -20.22 22.61 39.78
C PHE A 155 -21.54 22.07 40.34
N ASN A 156 -21.62 20.77 40.63
CA ASN A 156 -22.76 20.14 41.32
C ASN A 156 -22.49 19.84 42.81
N SER A 157 -21.33 20.26 43.34
CA SER A 157 -20.98 20.27 44.76
C SER A 157 -20.99 21.68 45.31
#